data_AF-A0A199W9U2-F1
#
_entry.id   AF-A0A199W9U2-F1
#
_cell.length_a   1.000
_cell.length_b   1.000
_cell.length_c   1.000
_cell.angle_alpha   90.00
_cell.angle_beta   90.00
_cell.angle_gamma   90.00
#
_symmetry.space_group_name_H-M   'P 1'
#
loop_
_entity.id
_entity.type
_entity.pdbx_description
1 polymer ?
#
loop_
_entity_poly.entity_id
_entity_poly.type
_entity_poly.pdbx_seq_one_letter_code
_entity_poly.pdbx_strand_id
1 'polypeptide(L)'
;MHLVPVLPGNGSFIHGISEKLSGSGVKVGKFQADGEQKPFAQEELQLGSFPTILFFPTHSSRPIKYPSERRDVDSLLAFVNALR
;
A
#
# COMPACT_ATOMS: atom_id res chain seq x y z
N MET A 1 8.81 8.60 1.68
CA MET A 1 8.31 7.23 1.41
C MET A 1 6.79 7.24 1.43
N HIS A 2 6.16 6.65 0.41
CA HIS A 2 4.71 6.61 0.29
C HIS A 2 4.23 5.16 0.32
N LEU A 3 3.17 4.90 1.06
CA LEU A 3 2.54 3.61 1.15
C LEU A 3 1.11 3.74 0.64
N VAL A 4 0.77 3.02 -0.42
CA VAL A 4 -0.51 3.13 -1.11
C VAL A 4 -1.20 1.77 -1.11
N PRO A 5 -2.06 1.50 -0.12
CA PRO A 5 -3.02 0.42 -0.16
C PRO A 5 -4.03 0.61 -1.28
N VAL A 6 -4.22 -0.49 -2.01
CA VAL A 6 -5.14 -0.61 -3.13
C VAL A 6 -6.26 -1.57 -2.71
N LEU A 7 -7.42 -1.00 -2.42
CA LEU A 7 -8.57 -1.71 -1.84
C LEU A 7 -9.83 -1.54 -2.69
N PRO A 8 -10.61 -2.60 -2.91
CA PRO A 8 -11.96 -2.53 -3.46
C PRO A 8 -12.93 -2.30 -2.30
N GLY A 9 -13.28 -1.05 -2.06
CA GLY A 9 -14.37 -0.70 -1.14
C GLY A 9 -14.05 -0.85 0.35
N ASN A 10 -14.57 0.10 1.14
CA ASN A 10 -14.53 0.22 2.61
C ASN A 10 -13.15 0.52 3.25
N GLY A 11 -12.98 1.78 3.69
CA GLY A 11 -11.74 2.39 4.16
C GLY A 11 -11.32 2.11 5.62
N SER A 12 -11.89 1.11 6.30
CA SER A 12 -11.61 0.83 7.71
C SER A 12 -10.16 0.40 7.96
N PHE A 13 -9.57 -0.38 7.05
CA PHE A 13 -8.19 -0.83 7.13
C PHE A 13 -7.16 0.31 6.99
N ILE A 14 -7.48 1.32 6.18
CA ILE A 14 -6.61 2.47 5.91
C ILE A 14 -6.45 3.35 7.14
N HIS A 15 -7.55 3.54 7.88
CA HIS A 15 -7.56 4.39 9.07
C HIS A 15 -6.56 3.88 10.12
N GLY A 16 -6.63 2.59 10.47
CA GLY A 16 -5.73 1.99 11.47
C GLY A 16 -4.26 2.02 11.05
N ILE A 17 -3.98 1.86 9.75
CA ILE A 17 -2.62 1.99 9.22
C ILE A 17 -2.13 3.44 9.30
N SER A 18 -2.97 4.40 8.89
CA SER A 18 -2.63 5.81 8.90
C SER A 18 -2.35 6.32 10.31
N GLU A 19 -3.14 5.90 11.30
CA GLU A 19 -2.92 6.26 12.70
C GLU A 19 -1.60 5.69 13.23
N LYS A 20 -1.33 4.40 13.02
CA LYS A 20 -0.08 3.76 13.48
C LYS A 20 1.17 4.28 12.75
N LEU A 21 1.05 4.66 11.48
CA LEU A 21 2.16 5.25 10.71
C LEU A 21 2.30 6.75 10.93
N SER A 22 1.38 7.40 11.65
CA SER A 22 1.51 8.81 12.02
C SER A 22 2.79 9.01 12.82
N GLY A 23 3.66 9.92 12.36
CA GLY A 23 4.98 10.17 12.96
C GLY A 23 6.12 9.30 12.46
N SER A 24 5.87 8.28 11.62
CA SER A 24 6.94 7.45 11.01
C SER A 24 7.62 8.08 9.79
N GLY A 25 7.10 9.20 9.29
CA GLY A 25 7.53 9.83 8.03
C GLY A 25 7.01 9.14 6.78
N VAL A 26 6.16 8.12 6.94
CA VAL A 26 5.52 7.36 5.86
C VAL A 26 4.16 7.97 5.57
N LYS A 27 3.92 8.33 4.31
CA LYS A 27 2.63 8.86 3.87
C LYS A 27 1.73 7.72 3.42
N VAL A 28 0.57 7.55 4.06
CA VAL A 28 -0.41 6.52 3.69
C VAL A 28 -1.44 7.13 2.74
N GLY A 29 -1.60 6.54 1.56
CA GLY A 29 -2.57 6.97 0.54
C GLY A 29 -3.52 5.83 0.18
N LYS A 30 -4.71 6.15 -0.33
CA LYS A 30 -5.64 5.15 -0.87
C LYS A 30 -5.69 5.29 -2.38
N PHE A 31 -5.57 4.18 -3.10
CA PHE A 31 -5.83 4.13 -4.55
C PHE A 31 -7.00 3.20 -4.85
N GLN A 32 -7.97 3.69 -5.61
CA GLN A 32 -9.13 2.91 -6.04
C GLN A 32 -8.78 2.26 -7.38
N ALA A 33 -8.53 0.96 -7.38
CA ALA A 33 -8.16 0.19 -8.58
C ALA A 33 -9.35 -0.51 -9.24
N ASP A 34 -10.55 0.01 -9.03
CA ASP A 34 -11.78 -0.49 -9.64
C ASP A 34 -12.23 0.41 -10.81
N GLY A 35 -13.19 -0.07 -11.59
CA GLY A 35 -13.77 0.68 -12.72
C GLY A 35 -12.74 0.95 -13.82
N GLU A 36 -12.64 2.20 -14.24
CA GLU A 36 -11.73 2.63 -15.32
C GLU A 36 -10.25 2.53 -14.95
N GLN A 37 -9.92 2.54 -13.66
CA GLN A 37 -8.54 2.46 -13.17
C GLN A 37 -8.04 1.02 -13.05
N LYS A 38 -8.93 0.03 -13.20
CA LYS A 38 -8.60 -1.41 -13.15
C LYS A 38 -7.55 -1.86 -14.17
N PRO A 39 -7.64 -1.54 -15.48
CA PRO A 39 -6.61 -1.94 -16.43
C PRO A 39 -5.24 -1.35 -16.10
N PHE A 40 -5.17 -0.06 -15.76
CA PHE A 40 -3.93 0.59 -15.30
C PHE A 40 -3.36 -0.08 -14.06
N ALA A 41 -4.21 -0.37 -13.07
CA ALA A 41 -3.84 -1.10 -11.87
C ALA A 41 -3.27 -2.50 -12.16
N GLN A 42 -3.82 -3.22 -13.12
CA GLN A 42 -3.37 -4.55 -13.47
C GLN A 42 -2.04 -4.52 -14.24
N GLU A 43 -1.87 -3.61 -15.19
CA GLU A 43 -0.67 -3.52 -16.02
C GLU A 43 0.50 -2.83 -15.31
N GLU A 44 0.29 -1.63 -14.79
CA GLU A 44 1.35 -0.79 -14.23
C GLU A 44 1.70 -1.17 -12.78
N LEU A 45 0.68 -1.58 -12.01
CA LEU A 45 0.84 -1.89 -10.58
C LEU A 45 0.82 -3.40 -10.29
N GLN A 46 0.68 -4.24 -11.33
CA GLN A 46 0.67 -5.71 -11.23
C GLN A 46 -0.32 -6.24 -10.18
N LEU A 47 -1.49 -5.60 -10.12
CA LEU A 47 -2.54 -5.91 -9.15
C LEU A 47 -3.33 -7.13 -9.59
N GLY A 48 -2.92 -8.31 -9.12
CA GLY A 48 -3.63 -9.57 -9.39
C GLY A 48 -4.80 -9.86 -8.45
N SER A 49 -4.75 -9.36 -7.21
CA SER A 49 -5.75 -9.65 -6.19
C SER A 49 -5.90 -8.50 -5.21
N PHE A 50 -7.04 -8.44 -4.54
CA PHE A 50 -7.35 -7.38 -3.61
C PHE A 50 -7.64 -7.92 -2.21
N PRO A 51 -7.34 -7.14 -1.16
CA PRO A 51 -6.54 -5.91 -1.16
C PRO A 51 -5.04 -6.16 -1.41
N THR A 52 -4.37 -5.26 -2.15
CA THR A 52 -2.90 -5.28 -2.33
C THR A 52 -2.30 -3.98 -1.77
N ILE A 53 -1.16 -4.07 -1.10
CA ILE A 53 -0.44 -2.90 -0.59
C ILE A 53 0.82 -2.69 -1.42
N LEU A 54 1.03 -1.45 -1.87
CA LEU A 54 2.21 -1.03 -2.60
C LEU A 54 3.01 -0.04 -1.78
N PHE A 55 4.33 -0.22 -1.78
CA PHE A 55 5.28 0.68 -1.15
C PHE A 55 6.12 1.40 -2.21
N PHE A 56 6.22 2.71 -2.09
CA PHE A 56 6.98 3.58 -2.99
C PHE A 56 8.15 4.20 -2.20
N PRO A 57 9.37 3.64 -2.34
CA PRO A 57 10.58 4.18 -1.73
C PRO A 57 10.92 5.54 -2.34
N THR A 58 11.55 6.43 -1.59
CA THR A 58 11.91 7.77 -2.09
C THR A 58 12.97 7.73 -3.20
N HIS A 59 13.78 6.67 -3.24
CA HIS A 59 14.88 6.49 -4.20
C HIS A 59 14.55 5.51 -5.33
N SER A 60 13.30 5.03 -5.43
CA SER A 60 12.89 4.08 -6.46
C SER A 60 11.64 4.57 -7.17
N SER A 61 11.69 4.58 -8.50
CA SER A 61 10.52 4.88 -9.34
C SER A 61 9.55 3.69 -9.45
N ARG A 62 9.93 2.50 -8.94
CA ARG A 62 9.12 1.28 -9.02
C ARG A 62 8.46 0.97 -7.68
N PRO A 63 7.15 0.69 -7.66
CA PRO A 63 6.47 0.21 -6.46
C PRO A 63 6.96 -1.19 -6.07
N ILE A 64 7.08 -1.42 -4.78
CA ILE A 64 7.37 -2.73 -4.20
C ILE A 64 6.05 -3.28 -3.66
N LYS A 65 5.63 -4.42 -4.22
CA LYS A 65 4.46 -5.13 -3.74
C LYS A 65 4.77 -5.73 -2.37
N TYR A 66 3.89 -5.48 -1.40
CA TYR A 66 3.97 -6.12 -0.09
C TYR A 66 3.43 -7.56 -0.18
N PRO A 67 4.28 -8.60 -0.02
CA PRO A 67 3.88 -9.99 -0.30
C PRO A 67 3.23 -10.69 0.89
N SER A 68 3.04 -10.02 2.03
CA SER A 68 2.66 -10.68 3.27
C SER A 68 1.23 -11.22 3.25
N GLU A 69 1.09 -12.47 3.66
CA GLU A 69 -0.17 -13.14 4.03
C GLU A 69 -0.88 -12.40 5.18
N ARG A 70 -0.09 -11.78 6.07
CA ARG A 70 -0.56 -11.02 7.22
C ARG A 70 -0.73 -9.56 6.85
N ARG A 71 -1.99 -9.17 6.68
CA ARG A 71 -2.44 -7.77 6.51
C ARG A 71 -2.54 -7.10 7.88
N ASP A 72 -1.49 -7.23 8.69
CA ASP A 72 -1.39 -6.63 10.02
C ASP A 72 -0.53 -5.37 9.96
N VAL A 73 -0.91 -4.35 10.72
CA VAL A 73 -0.23 -3.06 10.67
C VAL A 73 1.22 -3.16 11.16
N ASP A 74 1.50 -4.02 12.13
CA ASP A 74 2.85 -4.20 12.68
C ASP A 74 3.80 -4.85 11.66
N SER A 75 3.31 -5.80 10.87
CA SER A 75 4.07 -6.42 9.78
C SER A 75 4.36 -5.40 8.66
N LEU A 76 3.42 -4.48 8.43
CA LEU A 76 3.60 -3.39 7.47
C LEU A 76 4.65 -2.38 7.96
N LEU A 77 4.60 -2.04 9.24
CA LEU A 77 5.56 -1.13 9.88
C LEU A 77 6.98 -1.69 9.81
N ALA A 78 7.15 -2.98 10.11
CA ALA A 78 8.42 -3.68 10.01
C ALA A 78 8.98 -3.65 8.57
N PHE A 79 8.12 -3.88 7.58
CA PHE A 79 8.50 -3.83 6.17
C PHE A 79 8.94 -2.43 5.72
N VAL A 80 8.21 -1.39 6.12
CA VAL A 80 8.60 -0.02 5.77
C VAL A 80 9.91 0.37 6.47
N ASN A 81 10.09 0.00 7.73
CA ASN A 81 11.34 0.24 8.44
C ASN A 81 12.53 -0.53 7.83
N ALA A 82 12.30 -1.73 7.29
CA ALA A 82 13.35 -2.51 6.62
C ALA A 82 13.76 -1.93 5.26
N LEU A 83 12.90 -1.13 4.63
CA LEU A 83 13.14 -0.49 3.34
C LEU A 83 13.50 1.00 3.46
N ARG A 84 13.67 1.50 4.69
CA ARG A 84 14.00 2.88 4.99
C ARG A 84 15.47 3.19 4.78
#